data_AF-A0A259R5H5-F1
#
_entry.id   AF-A0A259R5H5-F1
#
_cell.length_a   1.000
_cell.length_b   1.000
_cell.length_c   1.000
_cell.angle_alpha   90.00
_cell.angle_beta   90.00
_cell.angle_gamma   90.00
#
_symmetry.space_group_name_H-M   'P 1'
#
loop_
_entity.id
_entity.type
_entity.pdbx_description
1 polymer ?
#
loop_
_entity_poly.entity_id
_entity_poly.type
_entity_poly.pdbx_seq_one_letter_code
_entity_poly.pdbx_strand_id
1 'polypeptide(L)'
;ADGHPNPSGLFDVKHDAGGMVDVEFAVQYLVLAHAADYPQLTADLGNIALLGMAEALGLLPAGVGRPAADAYRELRRIQHRERLAGADAARVAADTLQAQRAAVHALTRAVFGAQRVAQAAEA
;
A
#
# COMPACT_ATOMS: atom_id res chain seq x y z
N ALA A 1 -17.09 11.32 -10.62
CA ALA A 1 -15.94 10.41 -10.47
C ALA A 1 -16.46 9.17 -9.78
N ASP A 2 -16.61 8.07 -10.51
CA ASP A 2 -17.10 6.81 -9.96
C ASP A 2 -15.99 6.21 -9.09
N GLY A 3 -16.00 6.57 -7.81
CA GLY A 3 -15.13 5.94 -6.82
C GLY A 3 -15.62 4.52 -6.48
N HIS A 4 -14.93 3.88 -5.55
CA HIS A 4 -15.38 2.63 -4.93
C HIS A 4 -15.88 2.91 -3.50
N PRO A 5 -17.00 3.65 -3.30
CA PRO A 5 -17.51 3.91 -1.97
C PRO A 5 -17.91 2.59 -1.31
N ASN A 6 -17.45 2.40 -0.07
CA ASN A 6 -17.86 1.30 0.77
C ASN A 6 -18.84 1.81 1.84
N PRO A 7 -20.17 1.69 1.63
CA PRO A 7 -21.15 2.14 2.61
C PRO A 7 -21.35 1.15 3.77
N SER A 8 -20.65 0.01 3.77
CA SER A 8 -20.79 -1.00 4.81
C SER A 8 -19.90 -0.70 6.03
N GLY A 9 -20.22 -1.31 7.18
CA GLY A 9 -19.32 -1.32 8.34
C GLY A 9 -18.14 -2.30 8.21
N LEU A 10 -18.00 -2.97 7.06
CA LEU A 10 -16.91 -3.89 6.76
C LEU A 10 -15.76 -3.13 6.10
N PHE A 11 -14.57 -3.72 6.13
CA PHE A 11 -13.40 -3.23 5.43
C PHE A 11 -13.27 -3.86 4.03
N ASP A 12 -13.25 -3.04 2.99
CA ASP A 12 -12.94 -3.45 1.61
C ASP A 12 -11.42 -3.57 1.43
N VAL A 13 -10.95 -4.81 1.30
CA VAL A 13 -9.53 -5.16 1.25
C VAL A 13 -8.79 -4.47 0.11
N LYS A 14 -9.47 -4.12 -0.97
CA LYS A 14 -8.84 -3.51 -2.15
C LYS A 14 -8.88 -1.99 -2.07
N HIS A 15 -10.05 -1.41 -1.86
CA HIS A 15 -10.29 0.02 -2.15
C HIS A 15 -10.38 0.92 -0.91
N ASP A 16 -10.60 0.38 0.29
CA ASP A 16 -10.61 1.21 1.50
C ASP A 16 -9.20 1.63 1.89
N ALA A 17 -9.11 2.71 2.68
CA ALA A 17 -7.84 3.18 3.23
C ALA A 17 -7.16 2.09 4.09
N GLY A 18 -5.86 1.89 3.87
CA GLY A 18 -5.10 0.77 4.41
C GLY A 18 -5.23 -0.51 3.59
N GLY A 19 -5.90 -0.46 2.43
CA GLY A 19 -6.10 -1.56 1.50
C GLY A 19 -5.00 -1.69 0.45
N MET A 20 -5.23 -2.60 -0.51
CA MET A 20 -4.24 -2.92 -1.54
C MET A 20 -3.88 -1.75 -2.44
N VAL A 21 -4.86 -0.92 -2.80
CA VAL A 21 -4.64 0.22 -3.71
C VAL A 21 -3.67 1.23 -3.11
N ASP A 22 -3.71 1.47 -1.80
CA ASP A 22 -2.75 2.34 -1.12
C ASP A 22 -1.30 1.84 -1.28
N VAL A 23 -1.09 0.52 -1.23
CA VAL A 23 0.23 -0.08 -1.45
C VAL A 23 0.66 0.05 -2.91
N GLU A 24 -0.25 -0.22 -3.85
CA GLU A 24 0.02 -0.11 -5.29
C GLU A 24 0.44 1.31 -5.66
N PHE A 25 -0.27 2.32 -5.17
CA PHE A 25 0.04 3.72 -5.39
C PHE A 25 1.35 4.14 -4.71
N ALA A 26 1.61 3.70 -3.49
CA ALA A 26 2.86 4.00 -2.80
C ALA A 26 4.08 3.45 -3.57
N VAL A 27 4.01 2.21 -4.07
CA VAL A 27 5.08 1.62 -4.87
C VAL A 27 5.24 2.35 -6.21
N GLN A 28 4.14 2.63 -6.91
CA GLN A 28 4.18 3.36 -8.18
C GLN A 28 4.80 4.75 -8.00
N TYR A 29 4.44 5.47 -6.93
CA TYR A 29 5.06 6.75 -6.59
C TYR A 29 6.57 6.59 -6.37
N LEU A 30 7.00 5.63 -5.55
CA LEU A 30 8.42 5.43 -5.26
C LEU A 30 9.23 5.14 -6.53
N VAL A 31 8.69 4.32 -7.44
CA VAL A 31 9.32 4.06 -8.74
C VAL A 31 9.41 5.35 -9.55
N LEU A 32 8.29 6.08 -9.74
CA LEU A 32 8.27 7.30 -10.54
C LEU A 32 9.17 8.42 -9.97
N ALA A 33 9.23 8.55 -8.65
CA ALA A 33 10.01 9.58 -7.97
C ALA A 33 11.52 9.29 -7.97
N HIS A 34 11.93 8.02 -7.97
CA HIS A 34 13.32 7.64 -7.67
C HIS A 34 14.00 6.77 -8.73
N ALA A 35 13.30 6.31 -9.78
CA ALA A 35 13.91 5.43 -10.80
C ALA A 35 15.04 6.08 -11.60
N ALA A 36 15.10 7.42 -11.67
CA ALA A 36 16.22 8.12 -12.29
C ALA A 36 17.55 7.89 -11.54
N ASP A 37 17.52 7.92 -10.21
CA ASP A 37 18.69 7.69 -9.35
C ASP A 37 18.91 6.20 -9.04
N TYR A 38 17.83 5.41 -9.06
CA TYR A 38 17.84 3.98 -8.74
C TYR A 38 17.16 3.15 -9.85
N PRO A 39 17.84 2.92 -11.00
CA PRO A 39 17.27 2.20 -12.14
C PRO A 39 16.75 0.79 -11.81
N GLN A 40 17.30 0.13 -10.79
CA GLN A 40 16.83 -1.18 -10.32
C GLN A 40 15.35 -1.21 -9.90
N LEU A 41 14.75 -0.05 -9.60
CA LEU A 41 13.32 0.06 -9.29
C LEU A 41 12.41 -0.25 -10.50
N THR A 42 12.94 -0.26 -11.73
CA THR A 42 12.16 -0.56 -12.94
C THR A 42 12.21 -2.04 -13.34
N ALA A 43 12.80 -2.92 -12.53
CA ALA A 43 13.12 -4.30 -12.89
C ALA A 43 11.95 -5.31 -12.89
N ASP A 44 10.69 -4.87 -13.09
CA ASP A 44 9.46 -5.71 -13.09
C ASP A 44 9.38 -6.77 -11.96
N LEU A 45 9.72 -6.36 -10.73
CA LEU A 45 9.81 -7.27 -9.57
C LEU A 45 8.51 -7.41 -8.76
N GLY A 46 7.49 -6.60 -9.09
CA GLY A 46 6.22 -6.51 -8.37
C GLY A 46 6.30 -5.84 -6.98
N ASN A 47 5.15 -5.48 -6.41
CA ASN A 47 5.05 -4.61 -5.24
C ASN A 47 5.81 -5.12 -4.00
N ILE A 48 5.76 -6.43 -3.72
CA ILE A 48 6.40 -7.02 -2.53
C ILE A 48 7.92 -6.84 -2.58
N ALA A 49 8.53 -7.13 -3.73
CA ALA A 49 9.98 -6.99 -3.89
C ALA A 49 10.39 -5.52 -3.93
N LEU A 50 9.61 -4.67 -4.61
CA LEU A 50 9.86 -3.23 -4.69
C LEU A 50 9.79 -2.56 -3.32
N LEU A 51 8.88 -2.96 -2.43
CA LEU A 51 8.82 -2.43 -1.05
C LEU A 51 10.07 -2.79 -0.23
N GLY A 52 10.54 -4.04 -0.34
CA GLY A 52 11.78 -4.46 0.32
C GLY A 52 13.00 -3.74 -0.24
N MET A 53 13.04 -3.53 -1.56
CA MET A 53 14.11 -2.77 -2.23
C MET A 53 14.10 -1.30 -1.81
N ALA A 54 12.94 -0.65 -1.78
CA ALA A 54 12.82 0.75 -1.38
C ALA A 54 13.32 0.98 0.05
N GLU A 55 13.03 0.07 0.98
CA GLU A 55 13.59 0.13 2.34
C GLU A 55 15.11 -0.09 2.35
N ALA A 56 15.62 -1.07 1.60
CA ALA A 56 17.06 -1.33 1.51
C ALA A 56 17.85 -0.16 0.88
N LEU A 57 17.22 0.60 -0.02
CA LEU A 57 17.78 1.81 -0.63
C LEU A 57 17.61 3.06 0.25
N GLY A 58 16.95 2.96 1.42
CA GLY A 58 16.70 4.07 2.32
C GLY A 58 15.59 5.02 1.86
N LEU A 59 14.83 4.66 0.82
CA LEU A 59 13.67 5.42 0.33
C LEU A 59 12.45 5.26 1.26
N LEU A 60 12.47 4.24 2.12
CA LEU A 60 11.53 4.05 3.20
C LEU A 60 12.29 3.94 4.53
N PRO A 61 11.71 4.43 5.64
CA PRO A 61 12.27 4.19 6.97
C PRO A 61 12.37 2.69 7.27
N ALA A 62 13.37 2.32 8.06
CA ALA A 62 13.53 0.95 8.54
C ALA A 62 12.26 0.50 9.30
N GLY A 63 11.78 -0.71 9.01
CA GLY A 63 10.56 -1.28 9.56
C GLY A 63 9.27 -0.87 8.85
N VAL A 64 9.32 -0.17 7.70
CA VAL A 64 8.12 0.21 6.94
C VAL A 64 7.89 -0.69 5.73
N GLY A 65 8.92 -0.92 4.91
CA GLY A 65 8.79 -1.64 3.65
C GLY A 65 8.39 -3.11 3.84
N ARG A 66 9.13 -3.84 4.69
CA ARG A 66 8.89 -5.27 4.92
C ARG A 66 7.51 -5.55 5.53
N PRO A 67 7.05 -4.86 6.61
CA PRO A 67 5.71 -5.08 7.13
C PRO A 67 4.60 -4.72 6.13
N ALA A 68 4.78 -3.68 5.31
CA ALA A 68 3.82 -3.35 4.27
C ALA A 68 3.78 -4.42 3.15
N ALA A 69 4.93 -5.01 2.81
CA ALA A 69 4.99 -6.10 1.84
C ALA A 69 4.27 -7.37 2.35
N ASP A 70 4.43 -7.69 3.63
CA ASP A 70 3.74 -8.80 4.27
C ASP A 70 2.23 -8.55 4.39
N ALA A 71 1.84 -7.31 4.74
CA ALA A 71 0.44 -6.88 4.71
C ALA A 71 -0.17 -7.03 3.32
N TYR A 72 0.49 -6.54 2.28
CA TYR A 72 0.01 -6.65 0.90
C TYR A 72 -0.16 -8.11 0.45
N ARG A 73 0.76 -9.00 0.84
CA ARG A 73 0.63 -10.44 0.57
C ARG A 73 -0.65 -11.02 1.19
N GLU A 74 -0.94 -10.66 2.44
CA GLU A 74 -2.13 -11.15 3.13
C GLU A 74 -3.42 -10.57 2.54
N LEU A 75 -3.44 -9.26 2.23
CA LEU A 75 -4.56 -8.63 1.56
C LEU A 75 -4.86 -9.30 0.20
N ARG A 76 -3.82 -9.57 -0.61
CA ARG A 76 -3.95 -10.32 -1.87
C ARG A 76 -4.53 -11.72 -1.63
N ARG A 77 -4.05 -12.44 -0.62
CA ARG A 77 -4.54 -13.78 -0.28
C ARG A 77 -6.04 -13.76 0.03
N ILE A 78 -6.49 -12.80 0.84
CA ILE A 78 -7.91 -12.65 1.20
C ILE A 78 -8.72 -12.25 -0.03
N GLN A 79 -8.26 -11.28 -0.82
CA GLN A 79 -8.95 -10.90 -2.06
C GLN A 79 -9.14 -12.09 -3.00
N HIS A 80 -8.11 -12.92 -3.19
CA HIS A 80 -8.21 -14.11 -4.02
C HIS A 80 -9.20 -15.13 -3.45
N ARG A 81 -9.20 -15.35 -2.12
CA ARG A 81 -10.14 -16.26 -1.46
C ARG A 81 -11.59 -15.82 -1.66
N GLU A 82 -11.91 -14.55 -1.40
CA GLU A 82 -13.29 -14.05 -1.54
C GLU A 82 -13.78 -14.09 -2.99
N ARG A 83 -12.89 -13.79 -3.95
CA ARG A 83 -13.21 -13.93 -5.38
C ARG A 83 -13.51 -15.38 -5.79
N LEU A 84 -12.74 -16.35 -5.28
CA LEU A 84 -13.01 -17.77 -5.50
C LEU A 84 -14.34 -18.21 -4.88
N ALA A 85 -14.77 -17.57 -3.79
CA ALA A 85 -16.09 -17.78 -3.19
C ALA A 85 -17.23 -17.07 -3.93
N GLY A 86 -16.95 -16.37 -5.04
CA GLY A 86 -17.96 -15.68 -5.86
C GLY A 86 -18.35 -14.29 -5.38
N ALA A 87 -17.61 -13.70 -4.43
CA ALA A 87 -17.89 -12.35 -3.97
C ALA A 87 -17.36 -11.29 -4.96
N ASP A 88 -18.18 -10.29 -5.27
CA ASP A 88 -17.79 -9.16 -6.14
C ASP A 88 -16.75 -8.24 -5.47
N ALA A 89 -16.82 -8.11 -4.14
CA ALA A 89 -15.88 -7.33 -3.33
C ALA A 89 -15.41 -8.14 -2.12
N ALA A 90 -14.10 -8.10 -1.86
CA ALA A 90 -13.50 -8.77 -0.71
C ALA A 90 -13.66 -7.89 0.53
N ARG A 91 -14.77 -8.06 1.25
CA ARG A 91 -15.09 -7.31 2.46
C ARG A 91 -15.02 -8.20 3.69
N VAL A 92 -14.32 -7.75 4.73
CA VAL A 92 -14.13 -8.49 5.98
C VAL A 92 -14.42 -7.59 7.18
N ALA A 93 -14.57 -8.19 8.37
CA ALA A 93 -14.72 -7.41 9.59
C ALA A 93 -13.48 -6.53 9.81
N ALA A 94 -13.69 -5.27 10.17
CA ALA A 94 -12.65 -4.24 10.16
C ALA A 94 -11.51 -4.51 11.16
N ASP A 95 -11.80 -5.26 12.22
CA ASP A 95 -10.90 -5.70 13.28
C ASP A 95 -9.95 -6.83 12.84
N THR A 96 -10.33 -7.61 11.83
CA THR A 96 -9.62 -8.83 11.42
C THR A 96 -8.23 -8.52 10.85
N LEU A 97 -8.04 -7.32 10.29
CA LEU A 97 -6.82 -6.92 9.57
C LEU A 97 -6.15 -5.68 10.17
N GLN A 98 -6.32 -5.46 11.47
CA GLN A 98 -5.84 -4.24 12.12
C GLN A 98 -4.32 -4.04 11.93
N ALA A 99 -3.52 -5.10 12.07
CA ALA A 99 -2.07 -5.03 11.92
C ALA A 99 -1.65 -4.72 10.46
N GLN A 100 -2.30 -5.35 9.48
CA GLN A 100 -2.04 -5.14 8.06
C GLN A 100 -2.39 -3.71 7.66
N ARG A 101 -3.58 -3.23 8.07
CA ARG A 101 -4.03 -1.86 7.82
C ARG A 101 -3.09 -0.84 8.46
N ALA A 102 -2.65 -1.07 9.69
CA ALA A 102 -1.68 -0.22 10.36
C ALA A 102 -0.35 -0.13 9.61
N ALA A 103 0.16 -1.25 9.08
CA ALA A 103 1.37 -1.29 8.27
C ALA A 103 1.21 -0.53 6.94
N VAL A 104 0.08 -0.70 6.25
CA VAL A 104 -0.20 0.05 5.02
C VAL A 104 -0.33 1.55 5.31
N HIS A 105 -1.02 1.95 6.38
CA HIS A 105 -1.06 3.36 6.78
C HIS A 105 0.31 3.93 7.14
N ALA A 106 1.20 3.14 7.76
CA ALA A 106 2.57 3.56 8.02
C ALA A 106 3.34 3.82 6.70
N LEU A 107 3.19 2.94 5.72
CA LEU A 107 3.72 3.14 4.37
C LEU A 107 3.17 4.42 3.73
N THR A 108 1.85 4.59 3.69
CA THR A 108 1.19 5.76 3.10
C THR A 108 1.67 7.05 3.77
N ARG A 109 1.85 7.07 5.10
CA ARG A 109 2.40 8.23 5.82
C ARG A 109 3.87 8.48 5.48
N ALA A 110 4.69 7.45 5.37
CA ALA A 110 6.09 7.59 5.01
C ALA A 110 6.26 8.17 3.59
N VAL A 111 5.45 7.71 2.65
CA VAL A 111 5.56 8.10 1.23
C VAL A 111 4.89 9.45 0.96
N PHE A 112 3.65 9.65 1.41
CA PHE A 112 2.86 10.84 1.06
C PHE A 112 2.76 11.88 2.18
N GLY A 113 3.08 11.51 3.43
CA GLY A 113 2.97 12.40 4.58
C GLY A 113 4.10 13.42 4.68
N ALA A 114 5.31 13.07 4.22
CA ALA A 114 6.46 13.96 4.23
C ALA A 114 6.28 15.18 3.31
N GLN A 115 5.59 15.03 2.18
CA GLN A 115 5.37 16.13 1.22
C GLN A 115 4.43 17.22 1.72
N ARG A 116 3.49 16.92 2.64
CA ARG A 116 2.61 17.96 3.20
C ARG A 116 3.35 18.96 4.07
N VAL A 117 4.45 18.56 4.71
CA VAL A 117 5.28 19.47 5.52
C VAL A 117 6.15 20.35 4.61
N ALA A 118 6.72 19.78 3.55
CA ALA A 118 7.51 20.55 2.58
C ALA A 118 6.68 21.59 1.83
N GLN A 119 5.47 21.24 1.36
CA GLN A 119 4.60 22.18 0.66
C GLN A 119 3.96 23.24 1.58
N ALA A 120 3.74 22.94 2.86
CA ALA A 120 3.26 23.93 3.83
C ALA A 120 4.36 24.87 4.34
N ALA A 121 5.63 24.51 4.17
CA ALA A 121 6.77 25.37 4.50
C ALA A 121 7.15 26.31 3.35
N GLU A 122 6.67 26.04 2.13
CA GLU A 122 6.88 26.85 0.92
C GLU A 122 5.68 27.76 0.57
N ALA A 123 4.62 27.75 1.38
CA ALA A 123 3.42 28.59 1.25
C ALA A 123 3.35 29.63 2.37
#